data_AF-A0A9D9LG91-F1
#
_entry.id   AF-A0A9D9LG91-F1
#
_cell.length_a   1.000
_cell.length_b   1.000
_cell.length_c   1.000
_cell.angle_alpha   90.00
_cell.angle_beta   90.00
_cell.angle_gamma   90.00
#
_symmetry.space_group_name_H-M   'P 1'
#
loop_
_entity.id
_entity.type
_entity.pdbx_description
1 polymer ?
#
loop_
_entity_poly.entity_id
_entity_poly.type
_entity_poly.pdbx_seq_one_letter_code
_entity_poly.pdbx_strand_id
1 'polypeptide(L)' 'FNMVKDKWTFVNSFKGKEAYLSFSKPEKTCLIRITESWLGTVHVSIAVGPLGEKPPAGPAATK' A
#
# COMPACT_ATOMS: atom_id res chain seq x y z
N PHE A 1 -6.36 -15.80 -11.36
CA PHE A 1 -5.65 -15.13 -10.24
C PHE A 1 -6.63 -14.98 -9.09
N ASN A 2 -6.33 -15.57 -7.93
CA ASN A 2 -7.20 -15.52 -6.77
C ASN A 2 -6.31 -15.19 -5.57
N MET A 3 -6.47 -13.99 -5.03
CA MET A 3 -5.64 -13.47 -3.94
C MET A 3 -5.57 -14.45 -2.77
N VAL A 4 -6.66 -15.13 -2.43
CA VAL A 4 -6.71 -16.14 -1.36
C VAL A 4 -5.92 -17.39 -1.73
N LYS A 5 -6.04 -17.89 -2.97
CA LYS A 5 -5.24 -19.04 -3.46
C LYS A 5 -3.74 -18.71 -3.49
N ASP A 6 -3.41 -17.46 -3.80
CA ASP A 6 -2.04 -16.96 -3.88
C ASP A 6 -1.51 -16.46 -2.51
N LYS A 7 -2.27 -16.72 -1.44
CA LYS A 7 -1.97 -16.41 -0.03
C LYS A 7 -1.77 -14.93 0.26
N TRP A 8 -2.34 -14.06 -0.56
CA TRP A 8 -2.42 -12.62 -0.29
C TRP A 8 -3.57 -12.32 0.66
N THR A 9 -3.23 -11.62 1.74
CA THR A 9 -4.13 -11.15 2.77
C THR A 9 -4.23 -9.64 2.70
N PHE A 10 -5.44 -9.10 2.73
CA PHE A 10 -5.66 -7.68 2.94
C PHE A 10 -5.33 -7.33 4.38
N VAL A 11 -4.40 -6.39 4.58
CA VAL A 11 -3.92 -5.99 5.90
C VAL A 11 -4.70 -4.78 6.41
N ASN A 12 -4.73 -3.71 5.61
CA ASN A 12 -5.45 -2.50 5.96
C ASN A 12 -5.76 -1.62 4.75
N SER A 13 -6.62 -0.63 4.99
CA SER A 13 -6.80 0.51 4.13
C SER A 13 -6.82 1.79 4.95
N PHE A 14 -6.20 2.84 4.41
CA PHE A 14 -6.35 4.20 4.90
C PHE A 14 -6.84 5.08 3.76
N LYS A 15 -7.78 5.99 4.06
CA LYS A 15 -8.29 6.98 3.10
C LYS A 15 -8.29 8.35 3.75
N GLY A 16 -7.44 9.23 3.24
CA GLY A 16 -7.39 10.66 3.55
C GLY A 16 -7.32 11.47 2.26
N LYS A 17 -6.39 12.43 2.18
CA LYS A 17 -6.03 13.11 0.92
C LYS A 17 -5.51 12.15 -0.15
N GLU A 18 -4.96 11.03 0.30
CA GLU A 18 -4.51 9.91 -0.52
C GLU A 18 -5.10 8.62 0.07
N ALA A 19 -5.24 7.60 -0.77
CA ALA A 19 -5.65 6.29 -0.32
C ALA A 19 -4.49 5.31 -0.38
N TYR A 20 -4.39 4.47 0.65
CA TYR A 20 -3.40 3.42 0.78
C TYR A 20 -4.09 2.09 1.02
N LEU A 21 -3.66 1.05 0.32
CA LEU A 21 -4.08 -0.33 0.55
C LEU A 21 -2.84 -1.18 0.78
N SER A 22 -2.83 -1.93 1.87
CA SER A 22 -1.72 -2.83 2.20
C SER A 22 -2.18 -4.27 2.11
N PHE A 23 -1.38 -5.08 1.43
CA PHE A 23 -1.53 -6.52 1.36
C PHE A 23 -0.24 -7.19 1.80
N SER A 24 -0.35 -8.40 2.33
CA SER A 24 0.80 -9.22 2.66
C SER A 24 0.57 -10.66 2.25
N LYS A 25 1.66 -11.39 2.05
CA LYS A 25 1.73 -12.84 2.00
C LYS A 25 3.01 -13.26 2.71
N PRO A 26 3.24 -14.55 3.01
CA PRO A 26 4.28 -14.98 3.94
C PRO A 26 5.69 -14.40 3.73
N GLU A 27 6.07 -14.07 2.49
CA GLU A 27 7.39 -13.53 2.17
C GLU A 27 7.36 -12.13 1.53
N LYS A 28 6.17 -11.57 1.26
CA LYS A 28 6.06 -10.30 0.52
C LYS A 28 5.01 -9.37 1.11
N THR A 29 5.27 -8.08 1.01
CA THR A 29 4.30 -7.01 1.20
C THR A 29 3.97 -6.38 -0.14
N CYS A 30 2.78 -5.80 -0.24
CA CYS A 30 2.36 -4.97 -1.35
C CYS A 30 1.67 -3.74 -0.79
N LEU A 31 2.14 -2.56 -1.19
CA LEU A 31 1.53 -1.28 -0.87
C LEU A 31 1.03 -0.65 -2.17
N ILE A 32 -0.26 -0.34 -2.20
CA ILE A 32 -0.89 0.42 -3.26
C ILE A 32 -1.14 1.82 -2.72
N ARG A 33 -0.65 2.84 -3.41
CA ARG A 33 -0.93 4.26 -3.13
C ARG A 33 -1.75 4.82 -4.29
N ILE A 34 -2.85 5.48 -3.96
CA ILE A 34 -3.75 6.13 -4.90
C ILE A 34 -3.81 7.61 -4.53
N THR A 35 -3.45 8.47 -5.48
CA THR A 35 -3.53 9.92 -5.33
C THR A 35 -4.39 10.50 -6.44
N GLU A 36 -5.14 11.55 -6.12
CA GLU A 36 -5.95 12.28 -7.09
C GLU A 36 -5.38 13.69 -7.23
N SER A 37 -5.04 14.07 -8.45
CA SER A 37 -4.63 15.43 -8.76
C SER A 37 -5.85 16.37 -8.74
N TRP A 38 -5.61 17.66 -8.57
CA TRP A 38 -6.65 18.68 -8.61
C TRP A 38 -7.44 18.73 -9.93
N LEU A 39 -6.86 18.22 -11.02
CA LEU A 39 -7.52 18.08 -12.34
C LEU A 39 -8.37 16.79 -12.46
N GLY A 40 -8.53 16.03 -11.37
CA GLY A 40 -9.27 14.75 -11.36
C GLY A 40 -8.49 13.57 -11.97
N THR A 41 -7.21 13.73 -12.31
CA THR A 41 -6.38 12.60 -12.75
C THR A 41 -5.99 11.76 -11.55
N VAL A 42 -6.31 10.46 -11.59
CA VAL A 42 -5.95 9.48 -10.55
C VAL A 42 -4.62 8.81 -10.90
N HIS A 43 -3.66 8.86 -9.99
CA HIS A 43 -2.38 8.16 -10.07
C HIS A 43 -2.36 6.99 -9.11
N VAL A 44 -1.93 5.82 -9.61
CA VAL A 44 -1.80 4.60 -8.83
C VAL A 44 -0.35 4.14 -8.85
N SER A 45 0.26 4.02 -7.68
CA SER A 45 1.58 3.44 -7.48
C SER A 45 1.47 2.10 -6.75
N ILE A 46 2.19 1.09 -7.23
CA ILE A 46 2.21 -0.25 -6.64
C ILE A 46 3.67 -0.58 -6.29
N ALA A 47 3.94 -0.85 -5.02
CA ALA A 47 5.24 -1.29 -4.55
C ALA A 47 5.10 -2.68 -3.91
N VAL A 48 5.91 -3.64 -4.37
CA VAL A 48 5.97 -5.00 -3.82
C VAL A 48 7.37 -5.25 -3.30
N GLY A 49 7.49 -5.66 -2.04
CA GLY A 49 8.77 -5.90 -1.37
C GLY A 49 8.74 -7.13 -0.48
N PRO A 50 9.87 -7.52 0.14
CA PRO A 50 9.91 -8.60 1.12
C PRO A 50 9.14 -8.26 2.41
N LEU A 51 8.58 -9.28 3.06
CA LEU A 51 7.94 -9.16 4.38
C LEU A 51 9.02 -8.97 5.45
N GLY A 52 9.25 -7.72 5.86
CA GLY A 52 10.28 -7.38 6.86
C GLY A 52 11.03 -6.07 6.58
N GLU A 53 10.92 -5.52 5.37
CA GLU A 53 11.34 -4.14 5.14
C GLU A 53 10.41 -3.19 5.90
N LYS A 54 11.01 -2.42 6.83
CA LYS A 54 10.33 -1.29 7.48
C LYS A 54 9.70 -0.43 6.37
N PRO A 55 8.41 -0.09 6.44
CA PRO A 55 7.79 0.78 5.45
C PRO A 55 8.66 2.02 5.26
N PRO A 56 8.83 2.52 4.01
CA PRO A 56 9.57 3.77 3.80
C PRO A 56 8.95 4.79 4.74
N ALA A 57 9.80 5.40 5.58
CA ALA A 57 9.36 6.28 6.63
C ALA A 57 8.45 7.35 6.00
N GLY A 58 7.14 7.26 6.29
CA GLY A 58 6.29 8.44 6.23
C GLY A 58 6.96 9.54 7.07
N PRO A 59 6.71 10.82 6.76
CA PRO A 59 7.40 11.91 7.43
C PRO A 59 7.25 11.68 8.92
N ALA A 60 8.38 11.61 9.61
CA ALA A 60 8.42 11.41 11.05
C ALA A 60 7.40 12.37 11.68
N ALA A 61 6.47 11.82 12.47
CA ALA A 61 5.68 12.64 13.36
C ALA A 61 6.67 13.32 14.31
N THR A 62 7.04 14.55 13.97
CA THR A 62 7.83 15.41 14.83
C THR A 62 6.98 15.67 16.06
N LYS A 63 7.57 15.29 17.19
CA LYS A 63 7.03 15.47 18.53
C LYS A 63 6.88 16.94 18.87
#